data_AF-A0A930JRG8-F1
#
_entry.id   AF-A0A930JRG8-F1
#
_cell.length_a   1.000
_cell.length_b   1.000
_cell.length_c   1.000
_cell.angle_alpha   90.00
_cell.angle_beta   90.00
_cell.angle_gamma   90.00
#
_symmetry.space_group_name_H-M   'P 1'
#
loop_
_entity.id
_entity.type
_entity.pdbx_description
1 polymer ?
#
loop_
_entity_poly.entity_id
_entity_poly.type
_entity_poly.pdbx_seq_one_letter_code
_entity_poly.pdbx_strand_id
1 'polypeptide(L)'
;MYNKVIHVVELFAGVGGFRIGLERASTLYKTIWNNQWEPSTKRQDASIVYCHRFGEQGHSNEDIATVPTSEIPQCDLLVGGFPCQDYSVATTLKRSGGIEGKKGVLWWQIYRILDEMKQKPNYLLFENVDRLLKSPASQRGRDFAIILASLNDLGYTVEWRIINAADYGMPQRRKRTYIIGYKNDLAMTQQIDNPLEWILSKGIMAQAFPLSIDYKNQPTSFHIEGDLSTVSSSFNKGKKDSPFENVGIMKNREVTTLEAKAKYDGPLLTLGDILLDDKDVPAEFFIPEEELPRWEYLKGSKTEKRINKTTGYEYNYSEGSMAFPDFLDRPSRTIITGEGGRGPSRFKHVVYTSNGRYRRLTPLELERLNMFPDYHTEGVSDMRRAFLMGNALVTGIVERIGAVLIERMG
;
A
#
# COMPACT_ATOMS: atom_id res chain seq x y z
N MET A 1 7.63 27.93 -16.53
CA MET A 1 7.35 26.53 -16.13
C MET A 1 8.66 25.78 -16.21
N TYR A 2 9.20 25.33 -15.08
CA TYR A 2 10.44 24.55 -15.07
C TYR A 2 10.12 23.12 -15.52
N ASN A 3 10.63 22.76 -16.70
CA ASN A 3 10.52 21.42 -17.29
C ASN A 3 11.60 20.47 -16.69
N LYS A 4 11.71 20.42 -15.36
CA LYS A 4 12.69 19.53 -14.72
C LYS A 4 12.15 18.10 -14.74
N VAL A 5 12.91 17.19 -15.34
CA VAL A 5 12.66 15.74 -15.24
C VAL A 5 12.84 15.31 -13.78
N ILE A 6 11.89 14.50 -13.29
CA ILE A 6 11.89 13.96 -11.93
C ILE A 6 12.40 12.52 -12.00
N HIS A 7 13.59 12.28 -11.47
CA HIS A 7 14.14 10.94 -11.39
C HIS A 7 13.54 10.17 -10.22
N VAL A 8 13.01 8.97 -10.51
CA VAL A 8 12.32 8.11 -9.55
C VAL A 8 13.08 6.81 -9.33
N VAL A 9 13.22 6.42 -8.06
CA VAL A 9 13.65 5.08 -7.63
C VAL A 9 12.45 4.34 -7.03
N GLU A 10 12.13 3.14 -7.53
CA GLU A 10 11.00 2.34 -7.07
C GLU A 10 11.46 1.07 -6.34
N LEU A 11 11.29 1.01 -5.02
CA LEU A 11 11.58 -0.16 -4.20
C LEU A 11 10.35 -1.07 -4.10
N PHE A 12 10.56 -2.38 -4.05
CA PHE A 12 9.49 -3.38 -3.94
C PHE A 12 8.43 -3.19 -5.04
N ALA A 13 8.90 -3.03 -6.27
CA ALA A 13 8.11 -2.49 -7.38
C ALA A 13 6.88 -3.33 -7.75
N GLY A 14 6.88 -4.62 -7.38
CA GLY A 14 5.87 -5.58 -7.81
C GLY A 14 5.81 -5.60 -9.34
N VAL A 15 4.66 -5.23 -9.88
CA VAL A 15 4.45 -5.07 -11.33
C VAL A 15 4.44 -3.59 -11.77
N GLY A 16 5.00 -2.67 -10.98
CA GLY A 16 5.17 -1.25 -11.34
C GLY A 16 3.97 -0.36 -11.05
N GLY A 17 3.25 -0.63 -9.96
CA GLY A 17 2.07 0.17 -9.58
C GLY A 17 2.39 1.64 -9.35
N PHE A 18 3.53 1.96 -8.72
CA PHE A 18 3.92 3.36 -8.54
C PHE A 18 4.33 3.99 -9.86
N ARG A 19 5.16 3.31 -10.65
CA ARG A 19 5.60 3.81 -11.96
C ARG A 19 4.42 4.18 -12.86
N ILE A 20 3.42 3.30 -12.98
CA ILE A 20 2.23 3.57 -13.80
C ILE A 20 1.49 4.80 -13.31
N GLY A 21 1.25 4.92 -12.00
CA GLY A 21 0.56 6.08 -11.45
C GLY A 21 1.31 7.38 -11.71
N LEU A 22 2.61 7.40 -11.43
CA LEU A 22 3.45 8.59 -11.61
C LEU A 22 3.58 8.99 -13.09
N GLU A 23 3.89 8.05 -13.99
CA GLU A 23 4.06 8.35 -15.42
C GLU A 23 2.74 8.76 -16.10
N ARG A 24 1.58 8.31 -15.58
CA ARG A 24 0.27 8.83 -15.99
C ARG A 24 0.03 10.26 -15.51
N ALA A 25 0.45 10.57 -14.28
CA ALA A 25 0.30 11.91 -13.72
C ALA A 25 1.12 12.95 -14.50
N SER A 26 2.32 12.60 -14.95
CA SER A 26 3.13 13.46 -15.79
C SER A 26 4.25 12.69 -16.51
N THR A 27 4.51 13.07 -17.76
CA THR A 27 5.64 12.55 -18.55
C THR A 27 7.01 12.96 -18.00
N LEU A 28 7.05 13.91 -17.04
CA LEU A 28 8.26 14.37 -16.37
C LEU A 28 8.79 13.35 -15.34
N TYR A 29 7.94 12.46 -14.81
CA TYR A 29 8.42 11.37 -13.98
C TYR A 29 9.16 10.34 -14.84
N LYS A 30 10.37 9.98 -14.41
CA LYS A 30 11.21 8.95 -15.05
C LYS A 30 11.72 7.99 -13.99
N THR A 31 11.17 6.78 -13.96
CA THR A 31 11.72 5.70 -13.14
C THR A 31 13.04 5.24 -13.77
N ILE A 32 14.15 5.58 -13.11
CA ILE A 32 15.51 5.30 -13.59
C ILE A 32 16.10 4.04 -12.98
N TRP A 33 15.53 3.58 -11.86
CA TRP A 33 15.93 2.32 -11.22
C TRP A 33 14.78 1.76 -10.40
N ASN A 34 14.68 0.43 -10.36
CA ASN A 34 13.68 -0.25 -9.55
C ASN A 34 14.20 -1.59 -9.02
N ASN A 35 13.65 -2.03 -7.90
CA ASN A 35 13.94 -3.35 -7.33
C ASN A 35 12.67 -4.15 -7.09
N GLN A 36 12.69 -5.43 -7.48
CA GLN A 36 11.63 -6.37 -7.17
C GLN A 36 12.20 -7.78 -6.96
N TRP A 37 11.93 -8.36 -5.79
CA TRP A 37 12.34 -9.71 -5.43
C TRP A 37 11.27 -10.45 -4.63
N GLU A 38 11.00 -11.70 -5.00
CA GLU A 38 10.08 -12.61 -4.34
C GLU A 38 10.86 -13.78 -3.70
N PRO A 39 11.28 -13.70 -2.42
CA PRO A 39 12.23 -14.64 -1.83
C PRO A 39 11.73 -16.09 -1.76
N SER A 40 10.41 -16.29 -1.75
CA SER A 40 9.79 -17.61 -1.59
C SER A 40 9.55 -18.34 -2.91
N THR A 41 10.00 -17.79 -4.05
CA THR A 41 9.70 -18.34 -5.38
C THR A 41 10.95 -18.41 -6.26
N LYS A 42 11.16 -19.54 -6.95
CA LYS A 42 12.26 -19.65 -7.93
C LYS A 42 12.00 -18.79 -9.17
N ARG A 43 10.76 -18.78 -9.66
CA ARG A 43 10.34 -17.94 -10.79
C ARG A 43 9.86 -16.59 -10.25
N GLN A 44 10.46 -15.52 -10.78
CA GLN A 44 10.24 -14.14 -10.33
C GLN A 44 9.21 -13.46 -11.23
N ASP A 45 7.94 -13.91 -11.15
CA ASP A 45 6.87 -13.47 -12.07
C ASP A 45 6.66 -11.95 -12.05
N ALA A 46 6.74 -11.32 -10.87
CA ALA A 46 6.60 -9.87 -10.76
C ALA A 46 7.69 -9.13 -11.56
N SER A 47 8.94 -9.56 -11.43
CA SER A 47 10.09 -9.03 -12.17
C SER A 47 9.98 -9.28 -13.67
N ILE A 48 9.59 -10.49 -14.09
CA ILE A 48 9.37 -10.83 -15.51
C ILE A 48 8.32 -9.90 -16.12
N VAL A 49 7.19 -9.71 -15.44
CA VAL A 49 6.14 -8.78 -15.90
C VAL A 49 6.65 -7.35 -15.96
N TYR A 50 7.41 -6.90 -14.94
CA TYR A 50 7.99 -5.57 -14.92
C TYR A 50 8.90 -5.32 -16.13
N CYS A 51 9.86 -6.22 -16.39
CA CYS A 51 10.78 -6.12 -17.51
C CYS A 51 10.07 -6.19 -18.86
N HIS A 52 9.05 -7.04 -18.99
CA HIS A 52 8.26 -7.11 -20.22
C HIS A 52 7.55 -5.79 -20.53
N ARG A 53 7.09 -5.07 -19.49
CA ARG A 53 6.34 -3.82 -19.65
C ARG A 53 7.23 -2.60 -19.81
N PHE A 54 8.39 -2.59 -19.15
CA PHE A 54 9.20 -1.37 -19.00
C PHE A 54 10.66 -1.50 -19.45
N GLY A 55 11.08 -2.70 -19.89
CA GLY A 55 12.47 -3.02 -20.20
C GLY A 55 13.30 -3.40 -18.96
N GLU A 56 14.47 -3.97 -19.21
CA GLU A 56 15.40 -4.45 -18.16
C GLU A 56 16.35 -3.35 -17.65
N GLN A 57 16.43 -2.21 -18.35
CA GLN A 57 17.35 -1.13 -17.98
C GLN A 57 17.01 -0.57 -16.59
N GLY A 58 17.97 -0.66 -15.67
CA GLY A 58 17.79 -0.20 -14.29
C GLY A 58 16.90 -1.11 -13.42
N HIS A 59 16.56 -2.32 -13.88
CA HIS A 59 15.82 -3.29 -13.08
C HIS A 59 16.76 -4.18 -12.26
N SER A 60 16.52 -4.24 -10.95
CA SER A 60 17.19 -5.14 -10.01
C SER A 60 16.23 -6.24 -9.57
N ASN A 61 16.54 -7.49 -9.91
CA ASN A 61 15.83 -8.67 -9.42
C ASN A 61 16.63 -9.38 -8.32
N GLU A 62 17.03 -8.63 -7.30
CA GLU A 62 17.84 -9.14 -6.18
C GLU A 62 17.18 -8.81 -4.85
N ASP A 63 17.53 -9.56 -3.80
CA ASP A 63 17.15 -9.20 -2.44
C ASP A 63 17.73 -7.81 -2.12
N ILE A 64 16.87 -6.83 -1.82
CA ILE A 64 17.30 -5.47 -1.52
C ILE A 64 18.26 -5.38 -0.32
N ALA A 65 18.27 -6.41 0.55
CA ALA A 65 19.22 -6.50 1.65
C ALA A 65 20.66 -6.78 1.18
N THR A 66 20.85 -7.33 -0.02
CA THR A 66 22.17 -7.62 -0.61
C THR A 66 22.63 -6.56 -1.60
N VAL A 67 21.73 -5.73 -2.14
CA VAL A 67 22.07 -4.67 -3.09
C VAL A 67 22.83 -3.53 -2.38
N PRO A 68 24.07 -3.22 -2.80
CA PRO A 68 24.82 -2.07 -2.27
C PRO A 68 24.13 -0.75 -2.62
N THR A 69 24.04 0.18 -1.66
CA THR A 69 23.41 1.50 -1.91
C THR A 69 24.14 2.29 -3.01
N SER A 70 25.43 2.04 -3.23
CA SER A 70 26.20 2.65 -4.32
C SER A 70 25.71 2.30 -5.72
N GLU A 71 24.94 1.22 -5.88
CA GLU A 71 24.34 0.82 -7.16
C GLU A 71 22.98 1.47 -7.40
N ILE A 72 22.37 2.07 -6.36
CA ILE A 72 21.11 2.79 -6.46
C ILE A 72 21.41 4.23 -6.88
N PRO A 73 20.92 4.69 -8.05
CA PRO A 73 21.22 6.04 -8.52
C PRO A 73 20.58 7.10 -7.63
N GLN A 74 21.16 8.30 -7.68
CA GLN A 74 20.55 9.48 -7.05
C GLN A 74 19.20 9.78 -7.72
N CYS A 75 18.21 10.17 -6.93
CA CYS A 75 16.86 10.43 -7.40
C CYS A 75 16.23 11.61 -6.66
N ASP A 76 15.20 12.19 -7.28
CA ASP A 76 14.41 13.27 -6.67
C ASP A 76 13.28 12.71 -5.80
N LEU A 77 12.75 11.54 -6.19
CA LEU A 77 11.65 10.83 -5.52
C LEU A 77 11.99 9.35 -5.34
N LEU A 78 11.94 8.86 -4.10
CA LEU A 78 12.00 7.43 -3.81
C LEU A 78 10.63 6.92 -3.38
N VAL A 79 10.15 5.85 -4.03
CA VAL A 79 8.85 5.26 -3.74
C VAL A 79 8.97 3.79 -3.34
N GLY A 80 7.98 3.25 -2.61
CA GLY A 80 7.93 1.81 -2.38
C GLY A 80 6.78 1.32 -1.50
N GLY A 81 6.26 0.14 -1.83
CA GLY A 81 5.23 -0.56 -1.06
C GLY A 81 5.85 -1.70 -0.27
N PHE A 82 6.24 -1.44 0.98
CA PHE A 82 6.96 -2.43 1.78
C PHE A 82 5.99 -3.32 2.59
N PRO A 83 6.29 -4.62 2.78
CA PRO A 83 5.42 -5.54 3.48
C PRO A 83 5.26 -5.18 4.96
N CYS A 84 4.06 -5.37 5.49
CA CYS A 84 3.75 -5.16 6.91
C CYS A 84 4.44 -6.20 7.81
N GLN A 85 5.53 -5.83 8.47
CA GLN A 85 6.32 -6.68 9.38
C GLN A 85 6.39 -6.07 10.80
N ASP A 86 6.95 -6.79 11.77
CA ASP A 86 7.31 -6.23 13.09
C ASP A 86 8.62 -5.45 12.94
N TYR A 87 8.54 -4.11 13.06
CA TYR A 87 9.67 -3.20 12.80
C TYR A 87 10.50 -2.88 14.04
N SER A 88 10.49 -3.73 15.06
CA SER A 88 11.34 -3.56 16.23
C SER A 88 12.83 -3.44 15.91
N VAL A 89 13.54 -2.66 16.72
CA VAL A 89 15.01 -2.56 16.69
C VAL A 89 15.62 -3.76 17.42
N ALA A 90 16.67 -4.37 16.86
CA ALA A 90 17.41 -5.42 17.54
C ALA A 90 18.45 -4.78 18.47
N THR A 91 18.42 -5.12 19.76
CA THR A 91 19.50 -4.77 20.68
C THR A 91 20.62 -5.80 20.55
N THR A 92 21.34 -5.82 19.43
CA THR A 92 22.60 -6.58 19.35
C THR A 92 23.68 -5.81 20.12
N LEU A 93 24.41 -6.51 21.00
CA LEU A 93 25.41 -5.95 21.90
C LEU A 93 26.43 -5.03 21.21
N LYS A 94 26.45 -3.75 21.60
CA LYS A 94 27.55 -2.77 21.55
C LYS A 94 28.71 -3.12 20.60
N ARG A 95 28.60 -2.75 19.32
CA ARG A 95 29.76 -2.27 18.54
C ARG A 95 29.31 -1.15 17.60
N SER A 96 29.85 0.05 17.86
CA SER A 96 29.89 1.22 16.97
C SER A 96 28.56 1.75 16.41
N GLY A 97 27.92 2.67 17.15
CA GLY A 97 27.18 3.84 16.62
C GLY A 97 25.98 3.68 15.66
N GLY A 98 25.73 2.49 15.13
CA GLY A 98 24.67 2.23 14.15
C GLY A 98 23.43 1.60 14.79
N ILE A 99 22.25 1.96 14.26
CA ILE A 99 20.98 1.35 14.63
C ILE A 99 20.79 0.11 13.75
N GLU A 100 20.79 -1.08 14.35
CA GLU A 100 20.57 -2.33 13.63
C GLU A 100 19.12 -2.81 13.86
N GLY A 101 18.32 -2.71 12.81
CA GLY A 101 16.98 -3.26 12.81
C GLY A 101 16.94 -4.78 12.86
N LYS A 102 15.78 -5.36 13.15
CA LYS A 102 15.60 -6.82 13.05
C LYS A 102 15.94 -7.30 11.63
N LYS A 103 16.88 -8.25 11.52
CA LYS A 103 17.27 -8.85 10.24
C LYS A 103 16.05 -9.39 9.48
N GLY A 104 16.01 -9.15 8.16
CA GLY A 104 14.93 -9.58 7.28
C GLY A 104 13.68 -8.70 7.29
N VAL A 105 13.70 -7.57 8.02
CA VAL A 105 12.62 -6.58 7.98
C VAL A 105 12.96 -5.48 6.96
N LEU A 106 12.11 -5.34 5.94
CA LEU A 106 12.41 -4.54 4.75
C LEU A 106 12.39 -3.03 4.99
N TRP A 107 11.70 -2.54 6.02
CA TRP A 107 11.78 -1.14 6.44
C TRP A 107 13.23 -0.70 6.72
N TRP A 108 14.01 -1.56 7.37
CA TRP A 108 15.40 -1.23 7.71
C TRP A 108 16.30 -1.17 6.49
N GLN A 109 15.91 -1.79 5.37
CA GLN A 109 16.61 -1.62 4.10
C GLN A 109 16.29 -0.27 3.46
N ILE A 110 15.05 0.22 3.56
CA ILE A 110 14.71 1.61 3.18
C ILE A 110 15.54 2.58 4.02
N TYR A 111 15.58 2.40 5.35
CA TYR A 111 16.39 3.24 6.24
C TYR A 111 17.87 3.22 5.85
N ARG A 112 18.45 2.03 5.67
CA ARG A 112 19.85 1.85 5.24
C ARG A 112 20.14 2.61 3.95
N ILE A 113 19.32 2.43 2.93
CA ILE A 113 19.49 3.08 1.62
C ILE A 113 19.46 4.61 1.78
N LEU A 114 18.47 5.14 2.50
CA LEU A 114 18.37 6.59 2.72
C LEU A 114 19.55 7.13 3.54
N ASP A 115 20.00 6.41 4.57
CA ASP A 115 21.11 6.81 5.43
C ASP A 115 22.43 6.87 4.65
N GLU A 116 22.72 5.80 3.90
CA GLU A 116 23.96 5.62 3.10
C GLU A 116 23.99 6.47 1.82
N MET A 117 22.84 6.94 1.32
CA MET A 117 22.78 7.79 0.13
C MET A 117 23.51 9.12 0.35
N LYS A 118 24.44 9.44 -0.56
CA LYS A 118 25.20 10.71 -0.55
C LYS A 118 24.30 11.93 -0.57
N GLN A 119 23.28 11.92 -1.44
CA GLN A 119 22.19 12.90 -1.42
C GLN A 119 20.88 12.15 -1.28
N LYS A 120 20.21 12.41 -0.16
CA LYS A 120 18.89 11.89 0.13
C LYS A 120 17.86 12.52 -0.83
N PRO A 121 16.87 11.76 -1.34
CA PRO A 121 15.82 12.29 -2.20
C PRO A 121 15.08 13.46 -1.54
N ASN A 122 14.58 14.39 -2.35
CA ASN A 122 13.80 15.51 -1.81
C ASN A 122 12.43 15.03 -1.29
N TYR A 123 11.90 13.97 -1.90
CA TYR A 123 10.58 13.43 -1.61
C TYR A 123 10.62 11.92 -1.47
N LEU A 124 9.79 11.41 -0.57
CA LEU A 124 9.54 9.98 -0.38
C LEU A 124 8.05 9.70 -0.52
N LEU A 125 7.67 8.58 -1.12
CA LEU A 125 6.27 8.13 -1.15
C LEU A 125 6.19 6.62 -0.86
N PHE A 126 5.65 6.28 0.31
CA PHE A 126 5.48 4.89 0.71
C PHE A 126 4.02 4.50 0.85
N GLU A 127 3.75 3.21 0.70
CA GLU A 127 2.44 2.61 0.90
C GLU A 127 2.54 1.41 1.83
N ASN A 128 1.52 1.23 2.67
CA ASN A 128 1.36 0.05 3.53
C ASN A 128 -0.12 -0.18 3.89
N VAL A 129 -0.41 -1.27 4.58
CA VAL A 129 -1.76 -1.55 5.11
C VAL A 129 -2.23 -0.48 6.11
N ASP A 130 -3.54 -0.31 6.21
CA ASP A 130 -4.18 0.65 7.13
C ASP A 130 -3.90 0.37 8.61
N ARG A 131 -3.67 -0.91 8.95
CA ARG A 131 -3.34 -1.34 10.31
C ARG A 131 -1.95 -0.91 10.78
N LEU A 132 -1.09 -0.39 9.88
CA LEU A 132 0.25 0.07 10.20
C LEU A 132 0.23 1.06 11.38
N LEU A 133 -0.70 2.02 11.37
CA LEU A 133 -0.85 3.03 12.41
C LEU A 133 -1.09 2.46 13.81
N LYS A 134 -1.52 1.20 13.88
CA LYS A 134 -1.82 0.50 15.14
C LYS A 134 -0.88 -0.68 15.40
N SER A 135 0.15 -0.86 14.59
CA SER A 135 1.10 -1.97 14.71
C SER A 135 2.13 -1.73 15.84
N PRO A 136 2.66 -2.79 16.48
CA PRO A 136 2.15 -4.16 16.46
C PRO A 136 0.91 -4.31 17.37
N ALA A 137 0.23 -5.46 17.28
CA ALA A 137 -0.91 -5.76 18.14
C ALA A 137 -0.56 -5.77 19.64
N SER A 138 0.69 -6.11 20.00
CA SER A 138 1.18 -6.16 21.37
C SER A 138 1.54 -4.79 21.96
N GLN A 139 1.76 -3.77 21.14
CA GLN A 139 2.16 -2.42 21.56
C GLN A 139 1.70 -1.39 20.52
N ARG A 140 0.45 -0.98 20.61
CA ARG A 140 -0.23 -0.24 19.52
C ARG A 140 0.50 1.04 19.14
N GLY A 141 0.77 1.22 17.85
CA GLY A 141 1.36 2.45 17.29
C GLY A 141 2.89 2.52 17.33
N ARG A 142 3.57 1.64 18.09
CA ARG A 142 5.04 1.64 18.19
C ARG A 142 5.72 1.56 16.82
N ASP A 143 5.27 0.64 15.97
CA ASP A 143 5.90 0.39 14.67
C ASP A 143 5.82 1.61 13.74
N PHE A 144 4.68 2.31 13.77
CA PHE A 144 4.53 3.55 13.02
C PHE A 144 5.35 4.69 13.62
N ALA A 145 5.44 4.78 14.95
CA ALA A 145 6.33 5.73 15.61
C ALA A 145 7.81 5.51 15.26
N ILE A 146 8.26 4.25 15.13
CA ILE A 146 9.62 3.93 14.66
C ILE A 146 9.82 4.45 13.23
N ILE A 147 8.88 4.20 12.32
CA ILE A 147 8.95 4.69 10.93
C ILE A 147 9.07 6.22 10.89
N LEU A 148 8.19 6.91 11.63
CA LEU A 148 8.21 8.37 11.71
C LEU A 148 9.53 8.88 12.30
N ALA A 149 9.94 8.36 13.45
CA ALA A 149 11.19 8.71 14.12
C ALA A 149 12.40 8.51 13.19
N SER A 150 12.47 7.37 12.50
CA SER A 150 13.51 7.04 11.54
C SER A 150 13.59 8.06 10.41
N LEU A 151 12.46 8.43 9.82
CA LEU A 151 12.43 9.42 8.73
C LEU A 151 12.79 10.82 9.23
N ASN A 152 12.35 11.21 10.43
CA ASN A 152 12.76 12.48 11.04
C ASN A 152 14.28 12.56 11.24
N ASP A 153 14.89 11.49 11.74
CA ASP A 153 16.35 11.43 11.97
C ASP A 153 17.14 11.51 10.66
N LEU A 154 16.54 11.03 9.57
CA LEU A 154 17.08 11.17 8.21
C LEU A 154 16.80 12.55 7.59
N GLY A 155 16.18 13.47 8.32
CA GLY A 155 15.93 14.85 7.89
C GLY A 155 14.64 15.06 7.11
N TYR A 156 13.60 14.27 7.39
CA TYR A 156 12.30 14.41 6.72
C TYR A 156 11.18 14.84 7.67
N THR A 157 10.34 15.75 7.18
CA THR A 157 8.99 16.00 7.70
C THR A 157 8.05 15.03 7.00
N VAL A 158 7.14 14.40 7.73
CA VAL A 158 6.36 13.27 7.21
C VAL A 158 4.88 13.52 7.39
N GLU A 159 4.10 13.47 6.32
CA GLU A 159 2.64 13.36 6.40
C GLU A 159 2.16 11.96 6.06
N TRP A 160 0.99 11.58 6.58
CA TRP A 160 0.35 10.32 6.21
C TRP A 160 -1.15 10.46 6.08
N ARG A 161 -1.70 9.49 5.37
CA ARG A 161 -3.14 9.35 5.20
C ARG A 161 -3.55 7.92 4.95
N ILE A 162 -4.61 7.49 5.62
CA ILE A 162 -5.34 6.29 5.22
C ILE A 162 -6.33 6.67 4.12
N ILE A 163 -6.13 6.10 2.93
CA ILE A 163 -6.96 6.32 1.75
C ILE A 163 -7.67 5.01 1.42
N ASN A 164 -9.00 5.06 1.30
CA ASN A 164 -9.79 4.01 0.67
C ASN A 164 -10.09 4.45 -0.78
N ALA A 165 -9.61 3.69 -1.77
CA ALA A 165 -9.71 4.10 -3.18
C ALA A 165 -11.17 4.37 -3.60
N ALA A 166 -12.11 3.55 -3.13
CA ALA A 166 -13.55 3.72 -3.36
C ALA A 166 -14.13 5.03 -2.86
N ASP A 167 -13.58 5.62 -1.78
CA ASP A 167 -14.07 6.90 -1.25
C ASP A 167 -13.77 8.06 -2.20
N TYR A 168 -12.93 7.84 -3.22
CA TYR A 168 -12.53 8.83 -4.22
C TYR A 168 -12.86 8.41 -5.65
N GLY A 169 -13.86 7.52 -5.79
CA GLY A 169 -14.44 7.12 -7.08
C GLY A 169 -13.74 5.97 -7.81
N MET A 170 -12.71 5.37 -7.22
CA MET A 170 -12.01 4.23 -7.83
C MET A 170 -12.76 2.91 -7.56
N PRO A 171 -12.61 1.89 -8.42
CA PRO A 171 -13.53 0.75 -8.44
C PRO A 171 -13.34 -0.28 -7.31
N GLN A 172 -12.54 0.04 -6.28
CA GLN A 172 -12.18 -0.92 -5.24
C GLN A 172 -12.15 -0.30 -3.85
N ARG A 173 -12.82 -0.95 -2.89
CA ARG A 173 -12.72 -0.65 -1.47
C ARG A 173 -11.39 -1.18 -0.92
N ARG A 174 -10.29 -0.52 -1.26
CA ARG A 174 -8.93 -0.86 -0.83
C ARG A 174 -8.39 0.28 0.04
N LYS A 175 -8.38 0.04 1.35
CA LYS A 175 -7.90 0.99 2.36
C LYS A 175 -6.41 0.75 2.64
N ARG A 176 -5.58 1.78 2.48
CA ARG A 176 -4.11 1.74 2.67
C ARG A 176 -3.59 3.03 3.28
N THR A 177 -2.50 2.93 4.02
CA THR A 177 -1.74 4.07 4.56
C THR A 177 -0.74 4.50 3.50
N TYR A 178 -0.83 5.75 3.06
CA TYR A 178 0.18 6.40 2.25
C TYR A 178 0.97 7.38 3.11
N ILE A 179 2.28 7.40 2.94
CA ILE A 179 3.21 8.21 3.73
C ILE A 179 4.03 9.04 2.74
N ILE A 180 4.06 10.36 2.91
CA ILE A 180 4.92 11.24 2.13
C ILE A 180 5.95 11.88 3.05
N GLY A 181 7.23 11.72 2.68
CA GLY A 181 8.34 12.39 3.33
C GLY A 181 8.81 13.58 2.50
N TYR A 182 9.06 14.71 3.17
CA TYR A 182 9.61 15.94 2.61
C TYR A 182 10.93 16.25 3.26
N LYS A 183 11.98 16.46 2.47
CA LYS A 183 13.27 16.87 3.03
C LYS A 183 13.10 18.22 3.75
N ASN A 184 13.69 18.33 4.92
CA ASN A 184 13.46 19.47 5.81
C ASN A 184 13.94 20.80 5.21
N ASP A 185 15.00 20.80 4.41
CA ASP A 185 15.58 22.01 3.81
C ASP A 185 14.80 22.56 2.60
N LEU A 186 13.74 21.89 2.16
CA LEU A 186 12.86 22.41 1.11
C LEU A 186 12.09 23.65 1.62
N ALA A 187 11.97 24.66 0.77
CA ALA A 187 11.27 25.90 1.10
C ALA A 187 9.82 25.65 1.55
N MET A 188 9.10 24.74 0.89
CA MET A 188 7.73 24.38 1.27
C MET A 188 7.65 23.72 2.66
N THR A 189 8.66 22.95 3.05
CA THR A 189 8.70 22.26 4.35
C THR A 189 8.98 23.24 5.48
N GLN A 190 9.85 24.22 5.23
CA GLN A 190 10.16 25.29 6.17
C GLN A 190 8.92 26.15 6.46
N GLN A 191 8.07 26.38 5.47
CA GLN A 191 6.82 27.15 5.56
C GLN A 191 5.64 26.40 6.21
N ILE A 192 5.84 25.17 6.68
CA ILE A 192 4.82 24.44 7.45
C ILE A 192 4.79 25.00 8.87
N ASP A 193 3.98 26.04 9.07
CA ASP A 193 3.80 26.72 10.37
C ASP A 193 2.57 26.21 11.13
N ASN A 194 1.55 25.73 10.40
CA ASN A 194 0.32 25.20 10.97
C ASN A 194 0.08 23.75 10.51
N PRO A 195 0.41 22.75 11.35
CA PRO A 195 0.22 21.34 11.05
C PRO A 195 -1.23 20.98 10.66
N LEU A 196 -2.22 21.58 11.33
CA LEU A 196 -3.62 21.29 11.07
C LEU A 196 -4.06 21.82 9.71
N GLU A 197 -3.67 23.06 9.37
CA GLU A 197 -3.95 23.64 8.05
C GLU A 197 -3.28 22.81 6.93
N TRP A 198 -2.07 22.31 7.19
CA TRP A 198 -1.37 21.41 6.27
C TRP A 198 -2.16 20.13 6.02
N ILE A 199 -2.57 19.42 7.08
CA ILE A 199 -3.36 18.19 6.97
C ILE A 199 -4.68 18.41 6.22
N LEU A 200 -5.33 19.56 6.43
CA LEU A 200 -6.68 19.82 5.93
C LEU A 200 -6.74 20.40 4.52
N SER A 201 -5.72 21.15 4.09
CA SER A 201 -5.83 21.93 2.84
C SER A 201 -4.54 22.18 2.06
N LYS A 202 -3.37 22.31 2.73
CA LYS A 202 -2.13 22.72 2.05
C LYS A 202 -1.23 21.55 1.65
N GLY A 203 -1.29 20.43 2.35
CA GLY A 203 -0.45 19.26 2.09
C GLY A 203 -0.79 18.56 0.78
N ILE A 204 0.16 17.77 0.28
CA ILE A 204 -0.03 17.02 -0.99
C ILE A 204 -1.21 16.07 -0.85
N MET A 205 -1.30 15.36 0.26
CA MET A 205 -2.44 14.48 0.54
C MET A 205 -3.77 15.23 0.60
N ALA A 206 -3.79 16.45 1.15
CA ALA A 206 -5.01 17.24 1.27
C ALA A 206 -5.52 17.71 -0.10
N GLN A 207 -4.62 18.11 -0.99
CA GLN A 207 -4.93 18.54 -2.35
C GLN A 207 -5.33 17.37 -3.24
N ALA A 208 -4.61 16.24 -3.16
CA ALA A 208 -4.92 15.04 -3.95
C ALA A 208 -6.22 14.36 -3.51
N PHE A 209 -6.53 14.45 -2.21
CA PHE A 209 -7.69 13.82 -1.59
C PHE A 209 -8.35 14.82 -0.64
N PRO A 210 -9.44 15.49 -1.02
CA PRO A 210 -10.12 16.38 -0.09
C PRO A 210 -10.76 15.65 1.10
N LEU A 211 -10.91 16.35 2.24
CA LEU A 211 -11.49 15.83 3.50
C LEU A 211 -12.72 16.60 3.95
N SER A 212 -13.48 15.95 4.83
CA SER A 212 -14.40 16.57 5.76
C SER A 212 -14.01 16.14 7.19
N ILE A 213 -14.17 17.05 8.14
CA ILE A 213 -13.94 16.78 9.56
C ILE A 213 -15.27 16.87 10.32
N ASP A 214 -15.44 16.01 11.31
CA ASP A 214 -16.45 16.26 12.34
C ASP A 214 -15.82 17.23 13.34
N TYR A 215 -16.42 18.41 13.57
CA TYR A 215 -15.90 19.40 14.52
C TYR A 215 -15.79 18.88 15.95
N LYS A 216 -16.43 17.75 16.27
CA LYS A 216 -16.26 17.05 17.55
C LYS A 216 -14.92 16.32 17.66
N ASN A 217 -14.30 15.96 16.53
CA ASN A 217 -13.01 15.31 16.49
C ASN A 217 -11.92 16.37 16.66
N GLN A 218 -11.43 16.52 17.88
CA GLN A 218 -10.31 17.42 18.15
C GLN A 218 -9.00 16.81 17.68
N PRO A 219 -8.11 17.57 17.04
CA PRO A 219 -6.78 17.09 16.72
C PRO A 219 -6.01 16.79 18.00
N THR A 220 -5.25 15.71 17.99
CA THR A 220 -4.31 15.37 19.05
C THR A 220 -2.90 15.74 18.61
N SER A 221 -2.04 16.05 19.58
CA SER A 221 -0.63 16.28 19.32
C SER A 221 0.23 15.72 20.44
N PHE A 222 1.39 15.19 20.08
CA PHE A 222 2.34 14.58 21.01
C PHE A 222 3.75 14.52 20.40
N HIS A 223 4.75 14.47 21.26
CA HIS A 223 6.15 14.33 20.87
C HIS A 223 6.59 12.85 20.88
N ILE A 224 7.37 12.43 19.87
CA ILE A 224 8.03 11.12 19.86
C ILE A 224 9.42 11.24 20.50
N GLU A 225 9.48 10.94 21.80
CA GLU A 225 10.68 11.06 22.64
C GLU A 225 11.77 10.00 22.35
N GLY A 226 13.03 10.44 22.42
CA GLY A 226 14.21 9.58 22.42
C GLY A 226 14.66 9.04 21.06
N ASP A 227 15.74 8.26 21.10
CA ASP A 227 16.30 7.55 19.95
C ASP A 227 15.44 6.37 19.51
N LEU A 228 15.74 5.74 18.36
CA LEU A 228 14.95 4.62 17.85
C LEU A 228 14.89 3.42 18.81
N SER A 229 15.93 3.21 19.62
CA SER A 229 15.95 2.17 20.66
C SER A 229 14.93 2.47 21.77
N THR A 230 14.86 3.73 22.20
CA THR A 230 13.90 4.22 23.20
C THR A 230 12.47 4.13 22.66
N VAL A 231 12.23 4.58 21.43
CA VAL A 231 10.92 4.48 20.76
C VAL A 231 10.49 3.00 20.67
N SER A 232 11.37 2.12 20.23
CA SER A 232 11.10 0.68 20.09
C SER A 232 10.76 0.01 21.44
N SER A 233 11.39 0.43 22.53
CA SER A 233 11.21 -0.22 23.85
C SER A 233 10.09 0.38 24.71
N SER A 234 9.75 1.66 24.50
CA SER A 234 8.89 2.42 25.41
C SER A 234 7.68 3.11 24.78
N PHE A 235 7.68 3.40 23.47
CA PHE A 235 6.59 4.18 22.86
C PHE A 235 5.23 3.52 23.04
N ASN A 236 4.30 4.24 23.67
CA ASN A 236 2.92 3.79 23.92
C ASN A 236 2.80 2.44 24.66
N LYS A 237 3.83 2.06 25.43
CA LYS A 237 3.83 0.80 26.19
C LYS A 237 2.72 0.77 27.24
N GLY A 238 1.99 -0.34 27.29
CA GLY A 238 0.89 -0.55 28.24
C GLY A 238 -0.42 0.17 27.89
N LYS A 239 -0.47 0.93 26.80
CA LYS A 239 -1.70 1.58 26.31
C LYS A 239 -2.46 0.65 25.36
N LYS A 240 -3.80 0.73 25.40
CA LYS A 240 -4.70 -0.12 24.61
C LYS A 240 -4.89 0.36 23.18
N ASP A 241 -4.81 1.67 22.97
CA ASP A 241 -5.09 2.31 21.69
C ASP A 241 -3.85 3.00 21.15
N SER A 242 -3.78 3.07 19.82
CA SER A 242 -2.73 3.86 19.14
C SER A 242 -3.06 5.34 19.26
N PRO A 243 -2.08 6.23 19.48
CA PRO A 243 -2.32 7.67 19.48
C PRO A 243 -2.46 8.26 18.06
N PHE A 244 -2.18 7.47 17.02
CA PHE A 244 -2.24 7.91 15.62
C PHE A 244 -3.65 7.75 15.04
N GLU A 245 -4.16 8.83 14.45
CA GLU A 245 -5.40 8.84 13.69
C GLU A 245 -5.15 8.70 12.18
N ASN A 246 -6.22 8.62 11.39
CA ASN A 246 -6.16 8.25 9.99
C ASN A 246 -5.51 9.31 9.07
N VAL A 247 -5.31 10.54 9.55
CA VAL A 247 -4.51 11.58 8.89
C VAL A 247 -3.59 12.25 9.89
N GLY A 248 -2.42 12.69 9.45
CA GLY A 248 -1.53 13.46 10.30
C GLY A 248 -0.24 13.90 9.62
N ILE A 249 0.52 14.69 10.36
CA ILE A 249 1.87 15.13 10.00
C ILE A 249 2.77 15.07 11.24
N MET A 250 4.05 14.80 11.00
CA MET A 250 5.11 14.92 11.97
C MET A 250 6.20 15.84 11.42
N LYS A 251 6.59 16.85 12.21
CA LYS A 251 7.71 17.75 11.94
C LYS A 251 8.53 17.88 13.23
N ASN A 252 9.83 17.63 13.17
CA ASN A 252 10.72 17.71 14.35
C ASN A 252 10.25 16.84 15.53
N ARG A 253 9.87 15.58 15.26
CA ARG A 253 9.27 14.62 16.22
C ARG A 253 7.94 15.05 16.86
N GLU A 254 7.43 16.25 16.59
CA GLU A 254 6.09 16.69 16.97
C GLU A 254 5.07 16.13 15.99
N VAL A 255 4.13 15.35 16.50
CA VAL A 255 3.03 14.77 15.74
C VAL A 255 1.77 15.61 15.95
N THR A 256 1.06 15.92 14.86
CA THR A 256 -0.34 16.35 14.88
C THR A 256 -1.17 15.36 14.05
N THR A 257 -2.27 14.88 14.60
CA THR A 257 -3.12 13.88 13.95
C THR A 257 -4.58 14.07 14.33
N LEU A 258 -5.49 13.69 13.44
CA LEU A 258 -6.94 13.75 13.69
C LEU A 258 -7.68 12.73 12.87
N GLU A 259 -8.90 12.39 13.30
CA GLU A 259 -9.80 11.58 12.49
C GLU A 259 -10.54 12.47 11.48
N ALA A 260 -10.45 12.12 10.19
CA ALA A 260 -11.13 12.80 9.09
C ALA A 260 -11.81 11.81 8.14
N LYS A 261 -12.83 12.27 7.41
CA LYS A 261 -13.56 11.48 6.42
C LYS A 261 -13.26 12.00 5.02
N ALA A 262 -13.23 11.10 4.04
CA ALA A 262 -13.10 11.50 2.65
C ALA A 262 -14.22 12.47 2.24
N LYS A 263 -13.90 13.42 1.37
CA LYS A 263 -14.88 14.30 0.71
C LYS A 263 -14.68 14.20 -0.79
N TYR A 264 -15.64 13.59 -1.46
CA TYR A 264 -15.64 13.41 -2.90
C TYR A 264 -17.07 13.29 -3.40
N ASP A 265 -17.41 14.09 -4.41
CA ASP A 265 -18.72 14.19 -5.06
C ASP A 265 -18.64 13.91 -6.57
N GLY A 266 -17.47 13.48 -7.05
CA GLY A 266 -17.24 13.11 -8.44
C GLY A 266 -17.77 11.72 -8.80
N PRO A 267 -17.52 11.28 -10.05
CA PRO A 267 -18.01 10.00 -10.55
C PRO A 267 -17.41 8.82 -9.76
N LEU A 268 -18.22 7.78 -9.59
CA LEU A 268 -17.85 6.53 -8.92
C LEU A 268 -17.81 5.39 -9.95
N LEU A 269 -16.72 4.64 -9.96
CA LEU A 269 -16.64 3.37 -10.69
C LEU A 269 -17.12 2.22 -9.78
N THR A 270 -17.98 1.37 -10.33
CA THR A 270 -18.52 0.19 -9.68
C THR A 270 -17.82 -1.08 -10.17
N LEU A 271 -18.09 -2.22 -9.53
CA LEU A 271 -17.66 -3.51 -10.07
C LEU A 271 -18.29 -3.77 -11.45
N GLY A 272 -19.56 -3.39 -11.64
CA GLY A 272 -20.28 -3.56 -12.90
C GLY A 272 -19.60 -2.84 -14.08
N ASP A 273 -19.09 -1.63 -13.86
CA ASP A 273 -18.41 -0.82 -14.90
C ASP A 273 -17.10 -1.45 -15.40
N ILE A 274 -16.53 -2.40 -14.64
CA ILE A 274 -15.24 -3.03 -14.93
C ILE A 274 -15.40 -4.38 -15.64
N LEU A 275 -16.60 -4.97 -15.56
CA LEU A 275 -16.84 -6.31 -16.10
C LEU A 275 -16.72 -6.36 -17.62
N LEU A 276 -16.19 -7.48 -18.10
CA LEU A 276 -16.25 -7.83 -19.51
C LEU A 276 -17.65 -8.32 -19.88
N ASP A 277 -18.02 -8.10 -21.14
CA ASP A 277 -19.14 -8.78 -21.76
C ASP A 277 -18.94 -10.29 -21.70
N ASP A 278 -20.02 -11.04 -21.42
CA ASP A 278 -19.98 -12.50 -21.27
C ASP A 278 -19.38 -13.24 -22.47
N LYS A 279 -19.50 -12.68 -23.68
CA LYS A 279 -18.96 -13.26 -24.92
C LYS A 279 -17.42 -13.24 -24.95
N ASP A 280 -16.81 -12.31 -24.20
CA ASP A 280 -15.37 -12.11 -24.15
C ASP A 280 -14.73 -12.81 -22.93
N VAL A 281 -15.56 -13.47 -22.10
CA VAL A 281 -15.09 -14.24 -20.94
C VAL A 281 -14.86 -15.72 -21.33
N PRO A 282 -13.66 -16.28 -21.09
CA PRO A 282 -13.40 -17.69 -21.36
C PRO A 282 -14.31 -18.62 -20.55
N ALA A 283 -14.75 -19.73 -21.17
CA ALA A 283 -15.71 -20.68 -20.59
C ALA A 283 -15.32 -21.20 -19.19
N GLU A 284 -14.02 -21.34 -18.92
CA GLU A 284 -13.48 -21.83 -17.65
C GLU A 284 -13.69 -20.91 -16.43
N PHE A 285 -14.07 -19.65 -16.65
CA PHE A 285 -14.41 -18.71 -15.59
C PHE A 285 -15.86 -18.83 -15.12
N PHE A 286 -16.74 -19.42 -15.93
CA PHE A 286 -18.11 -19.72 -15.53
C PHE A 286 -18.12 -20.87 -14.53
N ILE A 287 -18.95 -20.72 -13.50
CA ILE A 287 -19.10 -21.69 -12.42
C ILE A 287 -20.20 -22.68 -12.83
N PRO A 288 -19.90 -23.99 -12.89
CA PRO A 288 -20.91 -25.01 -13.15
C PRO A 288 -21.99 -25.03 -12.05
N GLU A 289 -23.24 -25.28 -12.41
CA GLU A 289 -24.37 -25.27 -11.47
C GLU A 289 -24.17 -26.27 -10.32
N GLU A 290 -23.56 -27.42 -10.60
CA GLU A 290 -23.24 -28.45 -9.61
C GLU A 290 -22.22 -27.99 -8.55
N GLU A 291 -21.42 -26.95 -8.83
CA GLU A 291 -20.49 -26.38 -7.85
C GLU A 291 -21.12 -25.29 -6.98
N LEU A 292 -22.25 -24.69 -7.40
CA LEU A 292 -22.86 -23.55 -6.70
C LEU A 292 -23.14 -23.80 -5.21
N PRO A 293 -23.63 -24.99 -4.77
CA PRO A 293 -23.83 -25.24 -3.35
C PRO A 293 -22.54 -25.13 -2.52
N ARG A 294 -21.38 -25.49 -3.10
CA ARG A 294 -20.07 -25.35 -2.42
C ARG A 294 -19.65 -23.88 -2.33
N TRP A 295 -19.93 -23.10 -3.36
CA TRP A 295 -19.68 -21.65 -3.35
C TRP A 295 -20.54 -20.94 -2.32
N GLU A 296 -21.84 -21.21 -2.30
CA GLU A 296 -22.78 -20.67 -1.31
C GLU A 296 -22.37 -21.05 0.11
N TYR A 297 -22.01 -22.31 0.35
CA TYR A 297 -21.51 -22.75 1.66
C TYR A 297 -20.28 -21.97 2.09
N LEU A 298 -19.27 -21.84 1.22
CA LEU A 298 -18.03 -21.12 1.56
C LEU A 298 -18.25 -19.62 1.78
N LYS A 299 -19.20 -19.02 1.05
CA LYS A 299 -19.57 -17.59 1.18
C LYS A 299 -20.48 -17.32 2.37
N GLY A 300 -21.28 -18.29 2.79
CA GLY A 300 -22.18 -18.20 3.92
C GLY A 300 -21.45 -18.13 5.26
N SER A 301 -22.11 -17.50 6.24
CA SER A 301 -21.67 -17.54 7.63
C SER A 301 -21.74 -18.97 8.16
N LYS A 302 -20.76 -19.38 8.95
CA LYS A 302 -20.74 -20.70 9.60
C LYS A 302 -20.01 -20.63 10.93
N THR A 303 -20.39 -21.53 11.84
CA THR A 303 -19.71 -21.75 13.10
C THR A 303 -19.40 -23.23 13.23
N GLU A 304 -18.12 -23.58 13.16
CA GLU A 304 -17.61 -24.95 13.20
C GLU A 304 -16.78 -25.15 14.46
N LYS A 305 -16.91 -26.31 15.11
CA LYS A 305 -15.94 -26.70 16.13
C LYS A 305 -14.63 -27.10 15.45
N ARG A 306 -13.51 -26.52 15.88
CA ARG A 306 -12.17 -26.87 15.43
C ARG A 306 -11.29 -27.23 16.61
N ILE A 307 -10.36 -28.15 16.38
CA ILE A 307 -9.34 -28.53 17.35
C ILE A 307 -8.03 -27.88 16.92
N ASN A 308 -7.41 -27.13 17.84
CA ASN A 308 -6.03 -26.69 17.65
C ASN A 308 -5.13 -27.93 17.61
N LYS A 309 -4.55 -28.24 16.45
CA LYS A 309 -3.74 -29.46 16.25
C LYS A 309 -2.51 -29.54 17.15
N THR A 310 -2.04 -28.41 17.69
CA THR A 310 -0.87 -28.35 18.56
C THR A 310 -1.24 -28.49 20.03
N THR A 311 -2.33 -27.87 20.47
CA THR A 311 -2.72 -27.83 21.89
C THR A 311 -3.84 -28.78 22.26
N GLY A 312 -4.53 -29.38 21.28
CA GLY A 312 -5.73 -30.20 21.48
C GLY A 312 -6.98 -29.42 21.90
N TYR A 313 -6.86 -28.09 22.07
CA TYR A 313 -7.96 -27.25 22.55
C TYR A 313 -9.06 -27.12 21.49
N GLU A 314 -10.29 -27.44 21.88
CA GLU A 314 -11.49 -27.21 21.08
C GLU A 314 -11.92 -25.74 21.17
N TYR A 315 -12.15 -25.13 20.02
CA TYR A 315 -12.69 -23.78 19.92
C TYR A 315 -13.73 -23.70 18.80
N ASN A 316 -14.68 -22.79 18.95
CA ASN A 316 -15.64 -22.47 17.89
C ASN A 316 -14.97 -21.53 16.89
N TYR A 317 -14.70 -22.02 15.69
CA TYR A 317 -14.34 -21.19 14.55
C TYR A 317 -15.61 -20.62 13.94
N SER A 318 -15.86 -19.34 14.18
CA SER A 318 -16.98 -18.62 13.56
C SER A 318 -16.45 -17.75 12.44
N GLU A 319 -17.12 -17.77 11.29
CA GLU A 319 -16.86 -16.87 10.18
C GLU A 319 -18.15 -16.24 9.66
N GLY A 320 -18.11 -14.93 9.38
CA GLY A 320 -19.25 -14.19 8.83
C GLY A 320 -19.44 -14.44 7.33
N SER A 321 -20.61 -14.06 6.84
CA SER A 321 -20.96 -14.15 5.42
C SER A 321 -20.21 -13.13 4.56
N MET A 322 -20.04 -13.46 3.29
CA MET A 322 -19.59 -12.58 2.23
C MET A 322 -20.68 -12.46 1.16
N ALA A 323 -20.69 -11.34 0.44
CA ALA A 323 -21.60 -11.17 -0.69
C ALA A 323 -21.42 -12.32 -1.70
N PHE A 324 -22.53 -12.91 -2.10
CA PHE A 324 -22.62 -13.92 -3.16
C PHE A 324 -23.98 -13.78 -3.85
N PRO A 325 -24.01 -13.37 -5.13
CA PRO A 325 -22.90 -12.81 -5.88
C PRO A 325 -22.38 -11.49 -5.28
N ASP A 326 -21.19 -11.06 -5.68
CA ASP A 326 -20.67 -9.73 -5.41
C ASP A 326 -21.56 -8.67 -6.11
N PHE A 327 -21.76 -7.54 -5.44
CA PHE A 327 -22.64 -6.46 -5.90
C PHE A 327 -22.03 -5.69 -7.07
N LEU A 328 -22.81 -5.50 -8.14
CA LEU A 328 -22.37 -4.78 -9.34
C LEU A 328 -22.60 -3.26 -9.28
N ASP A 329 -23.47 -2.81 -8.38
CA ASP A 329 -23.92 -1.41 -8.23
C ASP A 329 -23.00 -0.54 -7.37
N ARG A 330 -21.86 -1.08 -6.92
CA ARG A 330 -20.95 -0.41 -5.99
C ARG A 330 -19.50 -0.82 -6.22
N PRO A 331 -18.52 -0.09 -5.66
CA PRO A 331 -17.11 -0.46 -5.77
C PRO A 331 -16.85 -1.87 -5.25
N SER A 332 -15.99 -2.59 -5.95
CA SER A 332 -15.59 -3.95 -5.61
C SER A 332 -14.97 -4.02 -4.20
N ARG A 333 -15.07 -5.17 -3.55
CA ARG A 333 -14.29 -5.41 -2.32
C ARG A 333 -12.80 -5.56 -2.66
N THR A 334 -11.95 -5.56 -1.64
CA THR A 334 -10.50 -5.70 -1.84
C THR A 334 -10.19 -7.03 -2.55
N ILE A 335 -9.39 -6.95 -3.62
CA ILE A 335 -8.76 -8.12 -4.25
C ILE A 335 -7.71 -8.66 -3.28
N ILE A 336 -7.73 -9.96 -3.03
CA ILE A 336 -6.71 -10.63 -2.23
C ILE A 336 -5.90 -11.62 -3.06
N THR A 337 -4.77 -12.06 -2.53
CA THR A 337 -3.85 -12.97 -3.25
C THR A 337 -4.45 -14.34 -3.59
N GLY A 338 -5.51 -14.75 -2.88
CA GLY A 338 -6.24 -16.00 -3.08
C GLY A 338 -7.35 -15.97 -4.13
N GLU A 339 -7.42 -14.93 -4.98
CA GLU A 339 -8.45 -14.77 -6.01
C GLU A 339 -8.30 -15.77 -7.18
N GLY A 340 -7.09 -16.26 -7.42
CA GLY A 340 -6.78 -17.13 -8.57
C GLY A 340 -7.33 -18.56 -8.48
N GLY A 341 -7.42 -19.22 -9.64
CA GLY A 341 -7.76 -20.65 -9.77
C GLY A 341 -9.27 -20.96 -9.80
N ARG A 342 -9.62 -22.19 -10.21
CA ARG A 342 -10.99 -22.58 -10.54
C ARG A 342 -11.87 -22.91 -9.33
N GLY A 343 -11.30 -23.56 -8.32
CA GLY A 343 -12.08 -24.15 -7.23
C GLY A 343 -12.81 -23.12 -6.33
N PRO A 344 -13.91 -23.54 -5.68
CA PRO A 344 -14.67 -22.73 -4.72
C PRO A 344 -13.80 -22.13 -3.63
N SER A 345 -14.00 -20.84 -3.35
CA SER A 345 -13.31 -20.13 -2.28
C SER A 345 -14.15 -18.96 -1.79
N ARG A 346 -14.22 -18.79 -0.47
CA ARG A 346 -14.89 -17.63 0.16
C ARG A 346 -14.34 -16.30 -0.36
N PHE A 347 -13.04 -16.28 -0.65
CA PHE A 347 -12.32 -15.07 -0.98
C PHE A 347 -12.49 -14.62 -2.42
N LYS A 348 -12.90 -15.50 -3.33
CA LYS A 348 -12.95 -15.20 -4.77
C LYS A 348 -14.17 -14.40 -5.15
N HIS A 349 -14.00 -13.42 -6.03
CA HIS A 349 -15.15 -12.68 -6.56
C HIS A 349 -16.00 -13.59 -7.43
N VAL A 350 -17.31 -13.49 -7.23
CA VAL A 350 -18.29 -14.18 -8.07
C VAL A 350 -19.37 -13.19 -8.45
N VAL A 351 -19.60 -13.00 -9.74
CA VAL A 351 -20.65 -12.13 -10.26
C VAL A 351 -21.74 -12.96 -10.92
N TYR A 352 -22.97 -12.45 -10.89
CA TYR A 352 -24.10 -13.01 -11.61
C TYR A 352 -24.34 -12.18 -12.86
N THR A 353 -24.26 -12.81 -14.03
CA THR A 353 -24.27 -12.12 -15.32
C THR A 353 -25.70 -11.92 -15.82
N SER A 354 -25.89 -11.00 -16.75
CA SER A 354 -27.19 -10.73 -17.38
C SER A 354 -27.77 -11.94 -18.12
N ASN A 355 -26.93 -12.90 -18.52
CA ASN A 355 -27.33 -14.16 -19.14
C ASN A 355 -27.69 -15.25 -18.12
N GLY A 356 -27.82 -14.90 -16.83
CA GLY A 356 -28.27 -15.81 -15.78
C GLY A 356 -27.23 -16.79 -15.27
N ARG A 357 -25.93 -16.53 -15.48
CA ARG A 357 -24.83 -17.43 -15.08
C ARG A 357 -23.97 -16.82 -13.98
N TYR A 358 -23.38 -17.66 -13.14
CA TYR A 358 -22.36 -17.26 -12.19
C TYR A 358 -20.97 -17.40 -12.80
N ARG A 359 -20.09 -16.42 -12.58
CA ARG A 359 -18.70 -16.51 -13.00
C ARG A 359 -17.74 -15.83 -12.03
N ARG A 360 -16.49 -16.29 -12.06
CA ARG A 360 -15.36 -15.63 -11.40
C ARG A 360 -14.91 -14.42 -12.23
N LEU A 361 -14.15 -13.52 -11.61
CA LEU A 361 -13.46 -12.45 -12.34
C LEU A 361 -12.25 -12.99 -13.11
N THR A 362 -12.02 -12.44 -14.29
CA THR A 362 -10.85 -12.70 -15.14
C THR A 362 -9.64 -11.88 -14.65
N PRO A 363 -8.40 -12.28 -14.98
CA PRO A 363 -7.23 -11.47 -14.68
C PRO A 363 -7.29 -10.04 -15.22
N LEU A 364 -7.89 -9.84 -16.40
CA LEU A 364 -8.08 -8.52 -16.99
C LEU A 364 -8.99 -7.63 -16.12
N GLU A 365 -10.10 -8.18 -15.62
CA GLU A 365 -10.99 -7.46 -14.70
C GLU A 365 -10.26 -7.14 -13.37
N LEU A 366 -9.40 -8.02 -12.87
CA LEU A 366 -8.57 -7.76 -11.68
C LEU A 366 -7.55 -6.64 -11.91
N GLU A 367 -6.94 -6.57 -13.09
CA GLU A 367 -6.04 -5.46 -13.49
C GLU A 367 -6.79 -4.12 -13.50
N ARG A 368 -7.96 -4.08 -14.16
CA ARG A 368 -8.81 -2.89 -14.24
C ARG A 368 -9.33 -2.44 -12.87
N LEU A 369 -9.66 -3.36 -11.96
CA LEU A 369 -10.05 -3.04 -10.58
C LEU A 369 -8.92 -2.38 -9.76
N ASN A 370 -7.66 -2.59 -10.13
CA ASN A 370 -6.50 -1.86 -9.58
C ASN A 370 -6.08 -0.69 -10.50
N MET A 371 -6.83 -0.43 -11.57
CA MET A 371 -6.58 0.59 -12.59
C MET A 371 -5.26 0.39 -13.36
N PHE A 372 -4.75 -0.84 -13.47
CA PHE A 372 -3.64 -1.16 -14.37
C PHE A 372 -4.08 -1.08 -15.84
N PRO A 373 -3.15 -0.85 -16.79
CA PRO A 373 -3.43 -1.04 -18.21
C PRO A 373 -3.94 -2.47 -18.48
N ASP A 374 -4.78 -2.61 -19.49
CA ASP A 374 -5.26 -3.92 -19.92
C ASP A 374 -4.09 -4.84 -20.27
N TYR A 375 -4.21 -6.10 -19.86
CA TYR A 375 -3.22 -7.16 -20.09
C TYR A 375 -1.89 -6.93 -19.38
N HIS A 376 -1.77 -6.00 -18.43
CA HIS A 376 -0.50 -5.64 -17.81
C HIS A 376 0.33 -6.84 -17.31
N THR A 377 -0.32 -7.85 -16.74
CA THR A 377 0.31 -9.07 -16.22
C THR A 377 0.24 -10.27 -17.18
N GLU A 378 -0.01 -10.04 -18.46
CA GLU A 378 0.09 -11.07 -19.49
C GLU A 378 1.47 -11.75 -19.53
N GLY A 379 1.51 -13.03 -19.89
CA GLY A 379 2.73 -13.84 -19.90
C GLY A 379 2.99 -14.65 -18.62
N VAL A 380 2.16 -14.50 -17.59
CA VAL A 380 2.14 -15.39 -16.41
C VAL A 380 0.76 -16.03 -16.23
N SER A 381 0.69 -17.12 -15.47
CA SER A 381 -0.57 -17.87 -15.30
C SER A 381 -1.63 -17.04 -14.58
N ASP A 382 -2.91 -17.28 -14.88
CA ASP A 382 -4.04 -16.55 -14.27
C ASP A 382 -4.02 -16.56 -12.74
N MET A 383 -3.56 -17.67 -12.15
CA MET A 383 -3.37 -17.75 -10.70
C MET A 383 -2.33 -16.75 -10.20
N ARG A 384 -1.22 -16.60 -10.91
CA ARG A 384 -0.17 -15.63 -10.57
C ARG A 384 -0.60 -14.21 -10.89
N ARG A 385 -1.29 -13.96 -12.00
CA ARG A 385 -1.90 -12.64 -12.29
C ARG A 385 -2.80 -12.16 -11.16
N ALA A 386 -3.68 -13.04 -10.67
CA ALA A 386 -4.55 -12.75 -9.53
C ALA A 386 -3.75 -12.51 -8.23
N PHE A 387 -2.70 -13.30 -7.97
CA PHE A 387 -1.81 -13.08 -6.83
C PHE A 387 -1.13 -11.70 -6.88
N LEU A 388 -0.58 -11.33 -8.05
CA LEU A 388 0.08 -10.04 -8.26
C LEU A 388 -0.90 -8.88 -8.04
N MET A 389 -2.12 -8.98 -8.57
CA MET A 389 -3.17 -7.98 -8.36
C MET A 389 -3.68 -7.92 -6.91
N GLY A 390 -3.65 -9.03 -6.17
CA GLY A 390 -3.95 -9.01 -4.73
C GLY A 390 -2.95 -8.16 -3.92
N ASN A 391 -1.68 -8.16 -4.32
CA ASN A 391 -0.62 -7.39 -3.69
C ASN A 391 -0.50 -5.96 -4.21
N ALA A 392 -0.86 -5.71 -5.48
CA ALA A 392 -0.75 -4.40 -6.10
C ALA A 392 -1.59 -3.31 -5.39
N LEU A 393 -1.17 -2.06 -5.55
CA LEU A 393 -1.95 -0.88 -5.15
C LEU A 393 -2.97 -0.49 -6.23
N VAL A 394 -3.85 0.46 -5.94
CA VAL A 394 -4.72 1.08 -6.96
C VAL A 394 -3.96 2.25 -7.57
N THR A 395 -3.57 2.15 -8.84
CA THR A 395 -2.64 3.10 -9.49
C THR A 395 -3.20 4.53 -9.54
N GLY A 396 -4.52 4.68 -9.61
CA GLY A 396 -5.19 5.99 -9.57
C GLY A 396 -4.91 6.79 -8.29
N ILE A 397 -4.59 6.14 -7.16
CA ILE A 397 -4.19 6.86 -5.94
C ILE A 397 -2.83 7.52 -6.16
N VAL A 398 -1.87 6.75 -6.68
CA VAL A 398 -0.51 7.25 -6.96
C VAL A 398 -0.56 8.34 -8.03
N GLU A 399 -1.41 8.19 -9.05
CA GLU A 399 -1.61 9.20 -10.08
C GLU A 399 -2.07 10.54 -9.50
N ARG A 400 -3.07 10.54 -8.61
CA ARG A 400 -3.52 11.79 -7.96
C ARG A 400 -2.45 12.41 -7.07
N ILE A 401 -1.69 11.60 -6.33
CA ILE A 401 -0.55 12.10 -5.54
C ILE A 401 0.51 12.72 -6.46
N GLY A 402 0.88 12.00 -7.53
CA GLY A 402 1.87 12.43 -8.51
C GLY A 402 1.50 13.74 -9.22
N ALA A 403 0.22 13.94 -9.50
CA ALA A 403 -0.29 15.15 -10.16
C ALA A 403 -0.14 16.40 -9.28
N VAL A 404 -0.34 16.27 -7.96
CA VAL A 404 -0.09 17.37 -7.03
C VAL A 404 1.40 17.53 -6.77
N LEU A 405 2.12 16.42 -6.61
CA LEU A 405 3.55 16.43 -6.29
C LEU A 405 4.37 17.11 -7.39
N ILE A 406 4.03 16.92 -8.68
CA ILE A 406 4.79 17.51 -9.78
C ILE A 406 4.72 19.05 -9.77
N GLU A 407 3.58 19.61 -9.35
CA GLU A 407 3.39 21.06 -9.19
C GLU A 407 4.24 21.64 -8.04
N ARG A 408 4.68 20.79 -7.10
CA ARG A 408 5.54 21.17 -5.96
C ARG A 408 7.04 20.97 -6.26
N MET A 409 7.36 20.09 -7.21
CA MET A 409 8.74 19.76 -7.59
C MET A 409 9.29 20.63 -8.72
N GLY A 410 8.41 21.15 -9.57
CA GLY A 410 8.74 22.15 -10.61
C GLY A 410 8.63 23.57 -10.10
#